data_AF-A0A4Q3WT11-F1
#
_entry.id   AF-A0A4Q3WT11-F1
#
_cell.length_a   1.000
_cell.length_b   1.000
_cell.length_c   1.000
_cell.angle_alpha   90.00
_cell.angle_beta   90.00
_cell.angle_gamma   90.00
#
_symmetry.space_group_name_H-M   'P 1'
#
loop_
_entity.id
_entity.type
_entity.pdbx_description
1 polymer ?
#
loop_
_entity_poly.entity_id
_entity_poly.type
_entity_poly.pdbx_seq_one_letter_code
_entity_poly.pdbx_strand_id
1 'polypeptide(L)'
;MLRLRLQGLLICGFLLASCGQNPSAAPREESNDDRIDFQDEFDTESANLTQNRAQSNWSSGAAKALQNYYGSNALFSDGWWQTANAITALADYMRLSGNRDYIWILEKTFNTHKGGGFINDYFDDGGWWGLAWIRAYDLTGDWKYMEAAIRIADDMYNTGWDNTCKGGIWWHRNKQTKNAVENALYIK
;
A
#
# COMPACT_ATOMS: atom_id res chain seq x y z
N MET A 1 -49.26 33.55 27.31
CA MET A 1 -49.62 32.74 26.12
C MET A 1 -48.34 32.26 25.47
N LEU A 2 -47.96 30.99 25.65
CA LEU A 2 -47.37 30.16 24.59
C LEU A 2 -47.35 28.71 25.11
N ARG A 3 -47.98 27.82 24.33
CA ARG A 3 -48.08 26.38 24.58
C ARG A 3 -46.86 25.68 23.96
N LEU A 4 -46.38 24.60 24.58
CA LEU A 4 -46.27 23.21 24.07
C LEU A 4 -45.47 22.40 25.12
N ARG A 5 -46.04 21.46 25.88
CA ARG A 5 -46.43 20.06 25.54
C ARG A 5 -45.31 19.21 24.91
N LEU A 6 -44.49 18.63 25.80
CA LEU A 6 -44.29 17.20 26.13
C LEU A 6 -44.48 16.10 25.07
N GLN A 7 -43.61 15.09 25.21
CA GLN A 7 -43.62 13.68 24.74
C GLN A 7 -42.93 13.47 23.38
N GLY A 8 -41.98 12.56 23.19
CA GLY A 8 -41.50 11.42 23.99
C GLY A 8 -41.19 10.27 23.02
N LEU A 9 -40.13 9.48 23.29
CA LEU A 9 -39.69 8.28 22.53
C LEU A 9 -39.14 8.55 21.11
N LEU A 10 -38.12 7.87 20.56
CA LEU A 10 -37.47 6.59 20.85
C LEU A 10 -36.03 6.66 20.29
N ILE A 11 -35.11 5.99 20.98
CA ILE A 11 -33.69 5.82 20.65
C ILE A 11 -33.50 4.77 19.54
N CYS A 12 -32.40 4.96 18.80
CA CYS A 12 -31.56 3.97 18.11
C CYS A 12 -31.67 3.88 16.59
N GLY A 13 -30.58 4.32 15.94
CA GLY A 13 -30.31 4.18 14.52
C GLY A 13 -29.06 4.96 14.14
N PHE A 14 -27.90 4.33 14.39
CA PHE A 14 -26.53 4.71 13.99
C PHE A 14 -26.37 5.83 12.93
N LEU A 15 -25.76 6.96 13.34
CA LEU A 15 -24.88 7.81 12.53
C LEU A 15 -23.45 7.22 12.61
N LEU A 16 -22.57 7.31 11.61
CA LEU A 16 -22.03 8.56 11.09
C LEU A 16 -22.17 8.68 9.57
N ALA A 17 -23.39 9.01 9.13
CA ALA A 17 -23.57 10.06 8.15
C ALA A 17 -23.97 11.31 8.92
N SER A 18 -23.25 12.43 8.80
CA SER A 18 -24.00 13.70 8.89
C SER A 18 -24.87 13.75 7.64
N CYS A 19 -26.18 13.81 7.85
CA CYS A 19 -27.19 13.96 6.83
C CYS A 19 -27.42 15.46 6.59
N GLY A 20 -27.56 15.90 5.34
CA GLY A 20 -28.33 17.11 5.03
C GLY A 20 -27.70 18.17 4.11
N GLN A 21 -28.19 18.14 2.86
CA GLN A 21 -28.55 19.27 1.99
C GLN A 21 -27.43 20.06 1.26
N ASN A 22 -27.34 19.77 -0.04
CA ASN A 22 -26.86 20.65 -1.10
C ASN A 22 -27.39 22.08 -0.95
N PRO A 23 -26.52 23.10 -1.06
CA PRO A 23 -26.91 24.42 -1.54
C PRO A 23 -26.76 24.49 -3.07
N SER A 24 -27.68 25.24 -3.65
CA SER A 24 -27.96 25.44 -5.08
C SER A 24 -26.77 25.83 -5.95
N ALA A 25 -26.82 25.34 -7.20
CA ALA A 25 -26.00 25.76 -8.32
C ALA A 25 -26.03 27.29 -8.53
N ALA A 26 -24.85 27.88 -8.70
CA ALA A 26 -24.70 29.19 -9.33
C ALA A 26 -24.89 29.04 -10.86
N PRO A 27 -25.44 30.05 -11.56
CA PRO A 27 -25.70 29.93 -13.00
C PRO A 27 -24.37 29.87 -13.77
N ARG A 28 -24.25 28.93 -14.70
CA ARG A 28 -23.25 28.97 -15.76
C ARG A 28 -23.66 30.07 -16.74
N GLU A 29 -22.76 31.02 -17.00
CA GLU A 29 -22.80 31.74 -18.27
C GLU A 29 -22.36 30.77 -19.37
N GLU A 30 -23.28 30.47 -20.30
CA GLU A 30 -22.95 29.81 -21.56
C GLU A 30 -22.28 30.83 -22.48
N SER A 31 -20.95 30.76 -22.61
CA SER A 31 -20.27 31.30 -23.78
C SER A 31 -20.33 30.26 -24.89
N ASN A 32 -21.29 30.43 -25.79
CA ASN A 32 -21.36 29.71 -27.06
C ASN A 32 -20.13 30.05 -27.92
N ASP A 33 -19.14 29.16 -27.94
CA ASP A 33 -18.23 28.98 -29.07
C ASP A 33 -17.93 27.48 -29.24
N ASP A 34 -18.84 26.76 -29.91
CA ASP A 34 -18.65 25.36 -30.32
C ASP A 34 -17.65 25.25 -31.49
N ARG A 35 -16.46 25.84 -31.32
CA ARG A 35 -15.28 25.41 -32.05
C ARG A 35 -14.57 24.39 -31.17
N ILE A 36 -14.45 23.16 -31.66
CA ILE A 36 -13.51 22.20 -31.08
C ILE A 36 -12.14 22.85 -31.19
N ASP A 37 -11.62 23.38 -30.09
CA ASP A 37 -10.28 23.93 -30.02
C ASP A 37 -9.30 22.76 -29.90
N PHE A 38 -8.83 22.28 -31.06
CA PHE A 38 -7.82 21.23 -31.16
C PHE A 38 -6.50 21.64 -30.47
N GLN A 39 -6.30 22.93 -30.18
CA GLN A 39 -5.14 23.40 -29.45
C GLN A 39 -5.24 23.03 -27.96
N ASP A 40 -6.42 23.12 -27.34
CA ASP A 40 -6.62 22.73 -25.94
C ASP A 40 -6.39 21.23 -25.71
N GLU A 41 -6.79 20.38 -26.66
CA GLU A 41 -6.56 18.93 -26.59
C GLU A 41 -5.07 18.57 -26.78
N PHE A 42 -4.38 19.23 -27.70
CA PHE A 42 -2.94 19.07 -27.92
C PHE A 42 -2.09 19.60 -26.75
N ASP A 43 -2.49 20.74 -26.17
CA ASP A 43 -1.84 21.32 -25.00
C ASP A 43 -2.06 20.45 -23.77
N THR A 44 -3.24 19.83 -23.64
CA THR A 44 -3.53 18.84 -22.58
C THR A 44 -2.70 17.57 -22.77
N GLU A 45 -2.58 17.04 -23.99
CA GLU A 45 -1.76 15.86 -24.26
C GLU A 45 -0.27 16.13 -24.02
N SER A 46 0.25 17.27 -24.49
CA SER A 46 1.65 17.67 -24.28
C SER A 46 1.98 17.98 -22.81
N ALA A 47 1.05 18.58 -22.06
CA ALA A 47 1.16 18.75 -20.62
C ALA A 47 1.16 17.41 -19.87
N ASN A 48 0.26 16.49 -20.24
CA ASN A 48 0.21 15.14 -19.68
C ASN A 48 1.49 14.35 -19.99
N LEU A 49 2.01 14.44 -21.22
CA LEU A 49 3.28 13.81 -21.60
C LEU A 49 4.46 14.40 -20.83
N THR A 50 4.47 15.72 -20.59
CA THR A 50 5.53 16.39 -19.81
C THR A 50 5.46 16.01 -18.34
N GLN A 51 4.26 15.94 -17.76
CA GLN A 51 4.03 15.47 -16.40
C GLN A 51 4.44 14.00 -16.24
N ASN A 52 4.09 13.14 -17.19
CA ASN A 52 4.49 11.74 -17.21
C ASN A 52 6.01 11.58 -17.29
N ARG A 53 6.70 12.40 -18.12
CA ARG A 53 8.17 12.40 -18.19
C ARG A 53 8.83 12.93 -16.92
N ALA A 54 8.28 13.98 -16.30
CA ALA A 54 8.79 14.50 -15.04
C ALA A 54 8.62 13.47 -13.91
N GLN A 55 7.44 12.85 -13.81
CA GLN A 55 7.16 11.77 -12.86
C GLN A 55 8.05 10.55 -13.10
N SER A 56 8.28 10.16 -14.37
CA SER A 56 9.21 9.07 -14.70
C SER A 56 10.65 9.41 -14.29
N ASN A 57 11.09 10.65 -14.49
CA ASN A 57 12.42 11.11 -14.09
C ASN A 57 12.61 11.10 -12.57
N TRP A 58 11.60 11.53 -11.81
CA TRP A 58 11.66 11.50 -10.34
C TRP A 58 11.64 10.09 -9.78
N SER A 59 10.77 9.22 -10.30
CA SER A 59 10.70 7.83 -9.88
C SER A 59 12.00 7.07 -10.17
N SER A 60 12.60 7.29 -11.34
CA SER A 60 13.92 6.74 -11.69
C SER A 60 15.03 7.29 -10.79
N GLY A 61 15.05 8.60 -10.54
CA GLY A 61 16.01 9.23 -9.63
C GLY A 61 15.90 8.69 -8.20
N ALA A 62 14.69 8.50 -7.69
CA ALA A 62 14.43 7.94 -6.37
C ALA A 62 14.86 6.47 -6.29
N ALA A 63 14.51 5.65 -7.29
CA ALA A 63 14.93 4.25 -7.36
C ALA A 63 16.46 4.13 -7.41
N LYS A 64 17.14 5.04 -8.13
CA LYS A 64 18.60 5.12 -8.16
C LYS A 64 19.20 5.55 -6.82
N ALA A 65 18.63 6.57 -6.17
CA ALA A 65 19.10 7.05 -4.87
C ALA A 65 18.96 5.99 -3.77
N LEU A 66 17.87 5.21 -3.80
CA LEU A 66 17.63 4.10 -2.88
C LEU A 66 18.77 3.07 -2.89
N GLN A 67 19.44 2.89 -4.03
CA GLN A 67 20.54 1.92 -4.16
C GLN A 67 21.76 2.25 -3.30
N ASN A 68 21.94 3.52 -2.90
CA ASN A 68 23.03 3.91 -1.99
C ASN A 68 22.91 3.27 -0.60
N TYR A 69 21.71 2.77 -0.27
CA TYR A 69 21.45 2.12 1.02
C TYR A 69 21.54 0.60 0.92
N TYR A 70 21.69 0.01 -0.27
CA TYR A 70 21.72 -1.44 -0.43
C TYR A 70 23.10 -2.02 -0.09
N GLY A 71 23.16 -2.79 0.98
CA GLY A 71 24.37 -3.37 1.52
C GLY A 71 24.83 -4.67 0.86
N SER A 72 26.06 -5.07 1.18
CA SER A 72 26.63 -6.35 0.73
C SER A 72 25.85 -7.56 1.27
N ASN A 73 25.26 -7.43 2.46
CA ASN A 73 24.36 -8.39 3.12
C ASN A 73 22.97 -8.52 2.49
N ALA A 74 22.73 -7.87 1.35
CA ALA A 74 21.45 -7.91 0.63
C ALA A 74 20.26 -7.28 1.38
N LEU A 75 20.53 -6.31 2.25
CA LEU A 75 19.53 -5.49 2.94
C LEU A 75 19.74 -4.00 2.64
N PHE A 76 18.67 -3.22 2.68
CA PHE A 76 18.73 -1.76 2.68
C PHE A 76 18.98 -1.25 4.11
N SER A 77 20.08 -0.51 4.30
CA SER A 77 20.51 0.07 5.58
C SER A 77 20.57 -0.94 6.73
N ASP A 78 20.93 -2.19 6.44
CA ASP A 78 20.91 -3.32 7.38
C ASP A 78 19.54 -3.55 8.07
N GLY A 79 18.48 -2.93 7.56
CA GLY A 79 17.14 -2.97 8.13
C GLY A 79 16.32 -4.12 7.56
N TRP A 80 15.74 -4.94 8.43
CA TRP A 80 15.00 -6.14 8.01
C TRP A 80 13.68 -5.80 7.33
N TRP A 81 12.68 -5.30 8.08
CA TRP A 81 11.39 -4.91 7.52
C TRP A 81 11.47 -3.68 6.61
N GLN A 82 12.48 -2.82 6.81
CA GLN A 82 12.76 -1.70 5.91
C GLN A 82 13.17 -2.19 4.52
N THR A 83 13.93 -3.30 4.44
CA THR A 83 14.26 -3.93 3.16
C THR A 83 13.01 -4.44 2.44
N ALA A 84 12.05 -5.03 3.15
CA ALA A 84 10.80 -5.47 2.55
C ALA A 84 10.00 -4.30 1.94
N ASN A 85 9.98 -3.15 2.62
CA ASN A 85 9.37 -1.92 2.11
C ASN A 85 10.11 -1.36 0.89
N ALA A 86 11.45 -1.36 0.92
CA ALA A 86 12.27 -0.95 -0.21
C ALA A 86 12.05 -1.86 -1.44
N ILE A 87 11.95 -3.18 -1.24
CA ILE A 87 11.62 -4.15 -2.30
C ILE A 87 10.23 -3.91 -2.86
N THR A 88 9.24 -3.66 -2.00
CA THR A 88 7.88 -3.30 -2.43
C THR A 88 7.90 -2.08 -3.35
N ALA A 89 8.59 -1.00 -2.94
CA ALA A 89 8.71 0.21 -3.73
C ALA A 89 9.46 -0.01 -5.05
N LEU A 90 10.53 -0.81 -5.04
CA LEU A 90 11.27 -1.15 -6.27
C LEU A 90 10.43 -2.01 -7.22
N ALA A 91 9.67 -2.97 -6.70
CA ALA A 91 8.81 -3.81 -7.52
C ALA A 91 7.70 -2.98 -8.19
N ASP A 92 7.06 -2.08 -7.44
CA ASP A 92 6.06 -1.16 -7.98
C ASP A 92 6.67 -0.20 -9.01
N TYR A 93 7.84 0.38 -8.73
CA TYR A 93 8.57 1.21 -9.69
C TYR A 93 8.84 0.45 -11.00
N MET A 94 9.40 -0.75 -10.92
CA MET A 94 9.73 -1.55 -12.09
C MET A 94 8.49 -1.98 -12.88
N ARG A 95 7.38 -2.27 -12.19
CA ARG A 95 6.10 -2.62 -12.83
C ARG A 95 5.50 -1.42 -13.57
N LEU A 96 5.50 -0.24 -12.94
CA LEU A 96 4.87 0.97 -13.49
C LEU A 96 5.71 1.63 -14.58
N SER A 97 7.03 1.65 -14.44
CA SER A 97 7.94 2.29 -15.40
C SER A 97 8.38 1.35 -16.54
N GLY A 98 8.27 0.04 -16.35
CA GLY A 98 8.84 -0.97 -17.24
C GLY A 98 10.36 -1.13 -17.11
N ASN A 99 11.06 -0.30 -16.34
CA ASN A 99 12.48 -0.46 -16.05
C ASN A 99 12.70 -1.74 -15.24
N ARG A 100 13.66 -2.58 -15.62
CA ARG A 100 13.95 -3.87 -14.96
C ARG A 100 15.34 -3.94 -14.33
N ASP A 101 16.04 -2.80 -14.19
CA ASP A 101 17.45 -2.73 -13.78
C ASP A 101 17.69 -3.24 -12.35
N TYR A 102 16.65 -3.33 -11.54
CA TYR A 102 16.72 -3.74 -10.13
C TYR A 102 16.16 -5.13 -9.84
N ILE A 103 15.77 -5.93 -10.85
CA ILE A 103 15.30 -7.31 -10.62
C ILE A 103 16.33 -8.12 -9.84
N TRP A 104 17.62 -7.92 -10.10
CA TRP A 104 18.69 -8.65 -9.40
C TRP A 104 18.69 -8.42 -7.89
N ILE A 105 18.14 -7.30 -7.39
CA ILE A 105 18.02 -7.01 -5.97
C ILE A 105 17.01 -7.96 -5.33
N LEU A 106 15.85 -8.14 -5.96
CA LEU A 106 14.80 -9.05 -5.52
C LEU A 106 15.36 -10.47 -5.45
N GLU A 107 16.08 -10.91 -6.49
CA GLU A 107 16.71 -12.22 -6.56
C GLU A 107 17.78 -12.41 -5.48
N LYS A 108 18.68 -11.43 -5.34
CA LYS A 108 19.78 -11.49 -4.39
C LYS A 108 19.26 -11.53 -2.96
N THR A 109 18.38 -10.59 -2.58
CA THR A 109 17.79 -10.55 -1.24
C THR A 109 17.04 -11.83 -0.92
N PHE A 110 16.24 -12.34 -1.88
CA PHE A 110 15.52 -13.58 -1.67
C PHE A 110 16.46 -14.76 -1.40
N ASN A 111 17.46 -14.96 -2.27
CA ASN A 111 18.38 -16.09 -2.13
C ASN A 111 19.27 -16.01 -0.89
N THR A 112 19.65 -14.81 -0.46
CA THR A 112 20.43 -14.61 0.77
C THR A 112 19.63 -14.93 2.02
N HIS A 113 18.34 -14.60 2.05
CA HIS A 113 17.56 -14.59 3.31
C HIS A 113 16.43 -15.62 3.38
N LYS A 114 16.18 -16.39 2.32
CA LYS A 114 15.12 -17.43 2.28
C LYS A 114 15.27 -18.55 3.30
N GLY A 115 16.45 -18.73 3.91
CA GLY A 115 16.72 -19.83 4.84
C GLY A 115 15.75 -19.89 6.03
N GLY A 116 15.34 -18.73 6.56
CA GLY A 116 14.33 -18.62 7.62
C GLY A 116 12.89 -18.52 7.11
N GLY A 117 12.66 -18.50 5.79
CA GLY A 117 11.34 -18.24 5.22
C GLY A 117 10.81 -16.83 5.45
N PHE A 118 11.68 -15.88 5.77
CA PHE A 118 11.31 -14.51 6.16
C PHE A 118 10.43 -14.41 7.41
N ILE A 119 10.43 -15.46 8.23
CA ILE A 119 9.67 -15.54 9.48
C ILE A 119 10.61 -15.28 10.65
N ASN A 120 10.21 -14.38 11.56
CA ASN A 120 10.89 -14.12 12.83
C ASN A 120 9.85 -14.04 13.97
N ASP A 121 10.21 -13.47 15.12
CA ASP A 121 9.30 -13.35 16.28
C ASP A 121 8.27 -12.22 16.17
N TYR A 122 8.38 -11.36 15.15
CA TYR A 122 7.55 -10.19 14.90
C TYR A 122 6.63 -10.44 13.70
N PHE A 123 5.32 -10.46 13.92
CA PHE A 123 4.37 -10.80 12.85
C PHE A 123 4.21 -9.67 11.82
N ASP A 124 4.42 -8.41 12.22
CA ASP A 124 4.45 -7.28 11.30
C ASP A 124 5.64 -7.35 10.34
N ASP A 125 6.83 -7.72 10.83
CA ASP A 125 7.99 -7.98 9.98
C ASP A 125 7.67 -9.03 8.91
N GLY A 126 7.04 -10.14 9.31
CA GLY A 126 6.52 -11.15 8.39
C GLY A 126 5.56 -10.54 7.36
N GLY A 127 4.55 -9.80 7.82
CA GLY A 127 3.57 -9.14 6.95
C GLY A 127 4.20 -8.21 5.90
N TRP A 128 5.21 -7.43 6.27
CA TRP A 128 5.96 -6.60 5.32
C TRP A 128 6.64 -7.43 4.23
N TRP A 129 7.28 -8.55 4.60
CA TRP A 129 7.88 -9.47 3.63
C TRP A 129 6.83 -10.17 2.75
N GLY A 130 5.68 -10.54 3.31
CA GLY A 130 4.58 -11.13 2.54
C GLY A 130 4.14 -10.22 1.39
N LEU A 131 3.89 -8.94 1.69
CA LEU A 131 3.53 -7.95 0.67
C LEU A 131 4.65 -7.73 -0.35
N ALA A 132 5.92 -7.68 0.10
CA ALA A 132 7.06 -7.52 -0.79
C ALA A 132 7.14 -8.67 -1.80
N TRP A 133 6.91 -9.91 -1.37
CA TRP A 133 6.96 -11.08 -2.24
C TRP A 133 5.73 -11.21 -3.14
N ILE A 134 4.54 -10.78 -2.71
CA ILE A 134 3.39 -10.63 -3.62
C ILE A 134 3.74 -9.67 -4.76
N ARG A 135 4.35 -8.52 -4.45
CA ARG A 135 4.77 -7.55 -5.48
C ARG A 135 5.89 -8.06 -6.38
N ALA A 136 6.84 -8.82 -5.84
CA ALA A 136 7.86 -9.49 -6.64
C ALA A 136 7.25 -10.54 -7.59
N TYR A 137 6.26 -11.31 -7.12
CA TYR A 137 5.50 -12.24 -7.96
C TYR A 137 4.74 -11.50 -9.07
N ASP A 138 3.99 -10.45 -8.74
CA ASP A 138 3.27 -9.62 -9.71
C ASP A 138 4.20 -9.08 -10.82
N LEU A 139 5.44 -8.74 -10.46
CA LEU A 139 6.42 -8.18 -11.39
C LEU A 139 7.07 -9.24 -12.29
N THR A 140 7.37 -10.42 -11.75
CA THR A 140 8.27 -11.42 -12.37
C THR A 140 7.55 -12.67 -12.86
N GLY A 141 6.39 -13.00 -12.27
CA GLY A 141 5.71 -14.29 -12.46
C GLY A 141 6.41 -15.49 -11.79
N ASP A 142 7.52 -15.28 -11.05
CA ASP A 142 8.25 -16.37 -10.42
C ASP A 142 7.54 -16.84 -9.15
N TRP A 143 7.05 -18.08 -9.20
CA TRP A 143 6.21 -18.68 -8.16
C TRP A 143 6.89 -18.77 -6.79
N LYS A 144 8.24 -18.79 -6.71
CA LYS A 144 8.95 -18.86 -5.42
C LYS A 144 8.62 -17.68 -4.49
N TYR A 145 8.32 -16.52 -5.06
CA TYR A 145 7.91 -15.35 -4.30
C TYR A 145 6.50 -15.53 -3.73
N MET A 146 5.57 -16.08 -4.53
CA MET A 146 4.23 -16.40 -4.07
C MET A 146 4.25 -17.47 -2.97
N GLU A 147 5.07 -18.52 -3.12
CA GLU A 147 5.24 -19.54 -2.08
C GLU A 147 5.74 -18.96 -0.75
N ALA A 148 6.68 -18.01 -0.80
CA ALA A 148 7.15 -17.32 0.39
C ALA A 148 6.04 -16.47 1.04
N ALA A 149 5.25 -15.75 0.24
CA ALA A 149 4.12 -14.96 0.75
C ALA A 149 3.05 -15.84 1.41
N ILE A 150 2.69 -16.97 0.79
CA ILE A 150 1.74 -17.94 1.36
C ILE A 150 2.26 -18.45 2.69
N ARG A 151 3.52 -18.88 2.75
CA ARG A 151 4.12 -19.38 3.99
C ARG A 151 4.07 -18.36 5.13
N ILE A 152 4.31 -17.09 4.83
CA ILE A 152 4.23 -16.00 5.81
C ILE A 152 2.79 -15.82 6.29
N ALA A 153 1.83 -15.74 5.37
CA ALA A 153 0.42 -15.56 5.72
C ALA A 153 -0.11 -16.73 6.57
N ASP A 154 0.31 -17.96 6.25
CA ASP A 154 0.01 -19.15 7.04
C ASP A 154 0.61 -19.08 8.44
N ASP A 155 1.87 -18.64 8.60
CA ASP A 155 2.48 -18.46 9.92
C ASP A 155 1.75 -17.41 10.76
N MET A 156 1.45 -16.25 10.15
CA MET A 156 0.71 -15.16 10.77
C MET A 156 -0.67 -15.62 11.29
N TYR A 157 -1.41 -16.36 10.46
CA TYR A 157 -2.72 -16.87 10.86
C TYR A 157 -2.63 -17.98 11.89
N ASN A 158 -1.85 -19.03 11.60
CA ASN A 158 -1.86 -20.26 12.40
C ASN A 158 -1.20 -20.08 13.77
N THR A 159 -0.26 -19.15 13.90
CA THR A 159 0.53 -18.99 15.13
C THR A 159 0.37 -17.62 15.79
N GLY A 160 -0.02 -16.60 15.02
CA GLY A 160 -0.20 -15.23 15.50
C GLY A 160 -1.62 -14.88 15.89
N TRP A 161 -2.64 -15.50 15.29
CA TRP A 161 -4.04 -15.21 15.60
C TRP A 161 -4.55 -15.98 16.83
N ASP A 162 -5.36 -15.32 17.67
CA ASP A 162 -6.26 -15.99 18.61
C ASP A 162 -7.49 -15.12 18.97
N ASN A 163 -8.39 -15.67 19.79
CA ASN A 163 -9.65 -15.02 20.20
C ASN A 163 -9.49 -13.97 21.32
N THR A 164 -8.27 -13.70 21.82
CA THR A 164 -8.03 -12.60 22.76
C THR A 164 -8.41 -11.28 22.09
N CYS A 165 -9.05 -10.36 22.81
CA CYS A 165 -9.58 -9.11 22.24
C CYS A 165 -10.59 -9.32 21.08
N LYS A 166 -11.32 -10.44 21.06
CA LYS A 166 -12.28 -10.84 20.00
C LYS A 166 -11.63 -11.18 18.64
N GLY A 167 -10.33 -11.45 18.63
CA GLY A 167 -9.59 -11.76 17.41
C GLY A 167 -8.31 -10.95 17.29
N GLY A 168 -7.64 -11.09 16.16
CA GLY A 168 -6.46 -10.33 15.81
C GLY A 168 -5.18 -11.14 15.99
N ILE A 169 -4.19 -10.72 15.21
CA ILE A 169 -2.81 -11.21 15.25
C ILE A 169 -2.07 -10.45 16.34
N TRP A 170 -1.26 -11.16 17.12
CA TRP A 170 -0.31 -10.56 18.06
C TRP A 170 0.84 -9.90 17.31
N TRP A 171 1.38 -8.80 17.84
CA TRP A 171 2.56 -8.16 17.26
C TRP A 171 3.80 -9.08 17.35
N HIS A 172 3.98 -9.75 18.49
CA HIS A 172 5.12 -10.61 18.77
C HIS A 172 4.70 -11.98 19.32
N ARG A 173 5.49 -13.03 19.08
CA ARG A 173 5.19 -14.43 19.48
C ARG A 173 4.97 -14.66 20.98
N ASN A 174 5.55 -13.81 21.83
CA ASN A 174 5.32 -13.84 23.27
C ASN A 174 3.97 -13.23 23.71
N LYS A 175 3.12 -12.80 22.77
CA LYS A 175 1.75 -12.33 22.98
C LYS A 175 1.62 -11.15 23.95
N GLN A 176 2.50 -10.15 23.82
CA GLN A 176 2.47 -8.94 24.65
C GLN A 176 1.38 -7.95 24.23
N THR A 177 1.26 -7.66 22.93
CA THR A 177 0.36 -6.61 22.40
C THR A 177 -0.25 -7.02 21.05
N LYS A 178 -1.47 -6.53 20.78
CA LYS A 178 -2.10 -6.53 19.45
C LYS A 178 -2.23 -5.08 18.99
N ASN A 179 -1.57 -4.74 17.89
CA ASN A 179 -1.54 -3.44 17.26
C ASN A 179 -2.26 -3.47 15.90
N ALA A 180 -2.41 -2.29 15.29
CA ALA A 180 -3.07 -2.20 13.98
C ALA A 180 -2.21 -2.72 12.82
N VAL A 181 -0.87 -2.67 12.94
CA VAL A 181 0.04 -2.87 11.80
C VAL A 181 0.04 -4.30 11.28
N GLU A 182 0.25 -5.30 12.12
CA GLU A 182 0.26 -6.72 11.77
C GLU A 182 -1.11 -7.18 11.22
N ASN A 183 -2.18 -6.64 11.78
CA ASN A 183 -3.55 -6.94 11.36
C ASN A 183 -3.87 -6.30 10.00
N ALA A 184 -3.45 -5.04 9.78
CA ALA A 184 -3.63 -4.35 8.51
C ALA A 184 -2.79 -4.98 7.38
N LEU A 185 -1.58 -5.44 7.68
CA LEU A 185 -0.72 -6.12 6.72
C LEU A 185 -1.30 -7.48 6.29
N TYR A 186 -1.94 -8.21 7.20
CA TYR A 186 -2.51 -9.52 6.91
C TYR A 186 -3.74 -9.47 5.98
N ILE A 187 -4.57 -8.43 6.09
CA ILE A 187 -5.83 -8.33 5.33
C ILE A 187 -5.70 -7.65 3.96
N LYS A 188 -4.54 -7.07 3.66
CA LYS A 188 -4.31 -6.25 2.47
C LYS A 188 -4.04 -7.08 1.23
#